data_AF-A0A1B0GNP6-F1
#
_entry.id   AF-A0A1B0GNP6-F1
#
_cell.length_a   1.000
_cell.length_b   1.000
_cell.length_c   1.000
_cell.angle_alpha   90.00
_cell.angle_beta   90.00
_cell.angle_gamma   90.00
#
_symmetry.space_group_name_H-M   'P 1'
#
loop_
_entity.id
_entity.type
_entity.pdbx_description
1 polymer ?
#
loop_
_entity_poly.entity_id
_entity_poly.type
_entity_poly.pdbx_seq_one_letter_code
_entity_poly.pdbx_strand_id
1 'polypeptide(L)'
;MKKKVVRDTVVSTLMENGPQTHVEKKVEWVPAKAVRDLLIVCKQLAIDIIALQETKLTPNSNFRLQGYSIVRKDRSGRGGGVLIAIKENINYDRVTVEINSEVPVKDT
;
A
#
# COMPACT_ATOMS: atom_id res chain seq x y z
N MET A 1 -2.68 7.46 -5.60
CA MET A 1 -1.91 8.33 -6.53
C MET A 1 -0.46 8.35 -6.08
N LYS A 2 0.48 8.04 -6.98
CA LYS A 2 1.93 8.20 -6.72
C LYS A 2 2.36 9.51 -7.37
N LYS A 3 3.20 10.30 -6.72
CA LYS A 3 3.79 11.49 -7.35
C LYS A 3 5.14 11.07 -7.94
N LYS A 4 5.30 11.28 -9.25
CA LYS A 4 6.60 11.11 -9.91
C LYS A 4 7.50 12.23 -9.40
N VAL A 5 8.60 11.87 -8.73
CA VAL A 5 9.65 12.82 -8.37
C VAL A 5 10.89 12.42 -9.14
N VAL A 6 11.48 13.39 -9.81
CA VAL A 6 12.78 13.24 -10.48
C VAL A 6 13.80 13.90 -9.58
N ARG A 7 14.82 13.16 -9.16
CA ARG A 7 15.97 13.71 -8.43
C ARG A 7 17.21 13.53 -9.27
N ASP A 8 18.00 14.59 -9.34
CA ASP A 8 19.32 14.56 -9.93
C ASP A 8 20.28 13.96 -8.89
N THR A 9 21.00 12.91 -9.29
CA THR A 9 22.05 12.29 -8.48
C THR A 9 23.36 12.48 -9.21
N VAL A 10 24.34 13.09 -8.55
CA VAL A 10 25.71 13.19 -9.08
C VAL A 10 26.39 11.85 -8.86
N VAL A 11 26.79 11.20 -9.94
CA VAL A 11 27.53 9.95 -9.93
C VAL A 11 28.95 10.23 -10.40
N SER A 12 29.94 9.83 -9.61
CA SER A 12 31.35 9.92 -9.96
C SER A 12 31.88 8.53 -10.30
N THR A 13 32.48 8.40 -11.48
CA THR A 13 33.09 7.16 -11.95
C THR A 13 34.57 7.39 -12.18
N LEU A 14 35.43 6.55 -11.60
CA LEU A 14 36.86 6.55 -11.90
C LEU A 14 37.11 5.89 -13.25
N MET A 15 37.75 6.62 -14.17
CA MET A 15 38.15 6.16 -15.50
C MET A 15 39.68 6.24 -15.64
N GLU A 16 40.25 5.59 -16.66
CA GLU A 16 41.71 5.61 -16.92
C GLU A 16 42.27 7.03 -17.12
N ASN A 17 41.46 7.95 -17.64
CA ASN A 17 41.82 9.36 -17.87
C ASN A 17 41.44 10.29 -16.70
N GLY A 18 41.13 9.74 -15.52
CA GLY A 18 40.72 10.47 -14.32
C GLY A 18 39.23 10.36 -13.99
N PRO A 19 38.79 10.94 -12.85
CA PRO A 19 37.39 10.86 -12.41
C PRO A 19 36.47 11.67 -13.32
N GLN A 20 35.41 11.04 -13.81
CA GLN A 20 34.31 11.70 -14.52
C GLN A 20 33.08 11.79 -13.63
N THR A 21 32.37 12.91 -13.70
CA THR A 21 31.10 13.10 -13.01
C THR A 21 29.98 13.25 -14.03
N HIS A 22 28.88 12.52 -13.82
CA HIS A 22 27.68 12.64 -14.61
C HIS A 22 26.47 12.79 -13.70
N VAL A 23 25.46 13.51 -14.19
CA VAL A 23 24.18 13.66 -13.49
C VAL A 23 23.23 12.60 -14.00
N GLU A 24 22.85 11.67 -13.14
CA GLU A 24 21.80 10.70 -13.43
C GLU A 24 20.46 11.16 -12.87
N LYS A 25 19.42 11.08 -13.70
CA LYS A 25 18.03 11.35 -13.27
C LYS A 25 17.42 10.08 -12.70
N LYS A 26 17.31 10.01 -11.38
CA LYS A 26 16.61 8.91 -10.71
C LYS A 26 15.12 9.24 -10.60
N VAL A 27 14.29 8.39 -11.20
CA VAL A 27 12.83 8.46 -11.04
C VAL A 27 12.46 7.70 -9.78
N GLU A 28 11.99 8.42 -8.77
CA GLU A 28 11.47 7.81 -7.55
C GLU A 28 9.96 8.01 -7.46
N TRP A 29 9.27 6.91 -7.18
CA TRP A 29 7.83 6.93 -6.96
C TRP A 29 7.56 7.12 -5.48
N VAL A 30 7.25 8.35 -5.10
CA VAL A 30 7.04 8.63 -3.68
C VAL A 30 5.55 8.47 -3.35
N PRO A 31 5.19 7.76 -2.26
CA PRO A 31 3.80 7.59 -1.86
C PRO A 31 3.10 8.94 -1.65
N ALA A 32 1.78 8.96 -1.84
CA ALA A 32 0.96 10.11 -1.46
C ALA A 32 1.20 10.47 0.02
N LYS A 33 1.10 11.76 0.36
CA LYS A 33 1.33 12.26 1.73
C LYS A 33 0.62 11.43 2.79
N ALA A 34 -0.67 11.15 2.60
CA ALA A 34 -1.47 10.36 3.53
C ALA A 34 -0.91 8.94 3.79
N VAL A 35 -0.31 8.30 2.78
CA VAL A 35 0.30 6.97 2.93
C VAL A 35 1.60 7.04 3.71
N ARG A 36 2.38 8.12 3.56
CA ARG A 36 3.59 8.33 4.35
C ARG A 36 3.25 8.60 5.81
N ASP A 37 2.28 9.47 6.05
CA ASP A 37 1.84 9.82 7.40
C ASP A 37 1.32 8.56 8.11
N LEU A 38 0.52 7.73 7.42
CA LEU A 38 0.10 6.42 7.92
C LEU A 38 1.30 5.55 8.30
N LEU A 39 2.30 5.41 7.42
CA LEU A 39 3.48 4.58 7.67
C LEU A 39 4.28 5.06 8.91
N ILE A 40 4.36 6.37 9.14
CA ILE A 40 5.02 6.95 10.31
C ILE A 40 4.28 6.52 11.59
N VAL A 41 2.95 6.69 11.61
CA VAL A 41 2.11 6.30 12.75
C VAL A 41 2.25 4.80 13.04
N CYS A 42 2.20 3.97 12.00
CA CYS A 42 2.35 2.52 12.13
C CYS A 42 3.68 2.12 12.80
N LYS A 43 4.78 2.79 12.42
CA LYS A 43 6.11 2.54 13.00
C LYS A 43 6.21 3.03 14.44
N GLN A 44 5.69 4.23 14.73
CA GLN A 44 5.78 4.83 16.06
C GLN A 44 4.97 4.06 17.10
N LEU A 45 3.80 3.57 16.71
CA LEU A 45 2.88 2.86 17.62
C LEU A 45 3.03 1.34 17.54
N ALA A 46 4.00 0.83 16.77
CA ALA A 46 4.22 -0.59 16.54
C ALA A 46 2.93 -1.36 16.16
N ILE A 47 2.12 -0.79 15.26
CA ILE A 47 0.82 -1.36 14.90
C ILE A 47 0.98 -2.68 14.15
N ASP A 48 0.31 -3.74 14.60
CA ASP A 48 0.40 -5.05 13.96
C ASP A 48 -0.70 -5.28 12.90
N ILE A 49 -1.92 -4.77 13.15
CA ILE A 49 -3.07 -4.90 12.25
C ILE A 49 -3.73 -3.52 12.06
N ILE A 50 -4.04 -3.16 10.82
CA ILE A 50 -4.68 -1.90 10.44
C ILE A 50 -5.96 -2.21 9.68
N ALA A 51 -7.08 -1.65 10.10
CA ALA A 51 -8.34 -1.70 9.34
C ALA A 51 -8.67 -0.31 8.80
N LEU A 52 -8.69 -0.17 7.47
CA LEU A 52 -9.04 1.06 6.77
C LEU A 52 -10.38 0.91 6.05
N GLN A 53 -11.21 1.93 6.17
CA GLN A 53 -12.52 2.03 5.52
C GLN A 53 -12.52 3.22 4.55
N GLU A 54 -13.48 3.24 3.62
CA GLU A 54 -13.59 4.28 2.60
C GLU A 54 -12.28 4.53 1.86
N THR A 55 -11.59 3.44 1.50
CA THR A 55 -10.28 3.51 0.84
C THR A 55 -10.37 4.12 -0.56
N LYS A 56 -11.56 4.03 -1.19
CA LYS A 56 -11.85 4.47 -2.56
C LYS A 56 -10.94 3.82 -3.62
N LEU A 57 -10.22 2.78 -3.25
CA LEU A 57 -9.33 2.08 -4.14
C LEU A 57 -10.12 1.19 -5.10
N THR A 58 -9.59 1.04 -6.30
CA THR A 58 -10.14 0.20 -7.38
C THR A 58 -9.26 -1.01 -7.62
N PRO A 59 -9.73 -2.04 -8.36
CA PRO A 59 -8.91 -3.20 -8.71
C PRO A 59 -7.59 -2.84 -9.41
N ASN A 60 -7.59 -1.75 -10.19
CA ASN A 60 -6.41 -1.25 -10.89
C ASN A 60 -5.48 -0.40 -10.01
N SER A 61 -5.83 -0.16 -8.75
CA SER A 61 -5.04 0.65 -7.83
C SER A 61 -3.86 -0.13 -7.26
N ASN A 62 -2.63 0.24 -7.67
CA ASN A 62 -1.39 -0.32 -7.14
C ASN A 62 -1.02 0.31 -5.77
N PHE A 63 -1.80 -0.05 -4.74
CA PHE A 63 -1.54 0.31 -3.34
C PHE A 63 -0.67 -0.75 -2.66
N ARG A 64 0.31 -0.28 -1.88
CA ARG A 64 1.21 -1.08 -1.04
C ARG A 64 1.52 -0.28 0.23
N LEU A 65 1.66 -0.99 1.35
CA LEU A 65 2.14 -0.44 2.62
C LEU A 65 3.32 -1.30 3.06
N GLN A 66 4.50 -0.70 3.17
CA GLN A 66 5.74 -1.43 3.44
C GLN A 66 5.69 -2.13 4.79
N GLY A 67 6.07 -3.42 4.83
CA GLY A 67 6.07 -4.23 6.05
C GLY A 67 4.72 -4.85 6.39
N TYR A 68 3.71 -4.69 5.52
CA TYR A 68 2.37 -5.24 5.71
C TYR A 68 1.88 -6.00 4.47
N SER A 69 1.38 -7.20 4.70
CA SER A 69 0.49 -7.92 3.79
C SER A 69 -0.88 -7.24 3.74
N ILE A 70 -1.51 -7.23 2.56
CA ILE A 70 -2.78 -6.52 2.33
C ILE A 70 -3.89 -7.49 1.93
N VAL A 71 -4.99 -7.47 2.68
CA VAL A 71 -6.28 -8.05 2.30
C VAL A 71 -7.25 -6.91 2.05
N ARG A 72 -7.95 -6.89 0.91
CA ARG A 72 -8.86 -5.78 0.59
C ARG A 72 -10.04 -6.22 -0.24
N LYS A 73 -11.13 -5.48 -0.11
CA LYS A 73 -12.30 -5.53 -1.00
C LYS A 73 -12.46 -4.16 -1.64
N ASP A 74 -12.29 -4.14 -2.94
CA ASP A 74 -12.33 -2.91 -3.72
C ASP A 74 -13.75 -2.53 -4.10
N ARG A 75 -13.95 -1.25 -4.38
CA ARG A 75 -15.22 -0.79 -4.93
C ARG A 75 -15.32 -1.14 -6.41
N SER A 76 -16.52 -1.53 -6.83
CA SER A 76 -16.91 -1.65 -8.25
C SER A 76 -17.53 -0.36 -8.81
N GLY A 77 -17.88 0.60 -7.94
CA GLY A 77 -18.59 1.83 -8.31
C GLY A 77 -18.18 3.05 -7.48
N ARG A 78 -19.14 3.93 -7.16
CA ARG A 78 -18.91 5.09 -6.29
C ARG A 78 -18.94 4.69 -4.81
N GLY A 79 -18.04 5.27 -4.03
CA GLY A 79 -17.95 5.05 -2.57
C GLY A 79 -17.37 3.69 -2.17
N GLY A 80 -17.00 3.56 -0.90
CA GLY A 80 -16.61 2.28 -0.30
C GLY A 80 -15.16 1.87 -0.51
N GLY A 81 -14.95 0.57 -0.33
CA GLY A 81 -13.65 -0.09 -0.33
C GLY A 81 -13.10 -0.22 1.08
N VAL A 82 -12.67 -1.43 1.44
CA VAL A 82 -12.10 -1.77 2.75
C VAL A 82 -10.77 -2.48 2.59
N LEU A 83 -9.88 -2.29 3.56
CA LEU A 83 -8.55 -2.86 3.54
C LEU A 83 -8.13 -3.23 4.96
N ILE A 84 -7.64 -4.45 5.13
CA ILE A 84 -6.94 -4.93 6.32
C ILE A 84 -5.47 -5.11 5.94
N ALA A 85 -4.58 -4.43 6.65
CA ALA A 85 -3.14 -4.59 6.53
C ALA A 85 -2.63 -5.35 7.75
N ILE A 86 -1.84 -6.40 7.52
CA ILE A 86 -1.34 -7.33 8.54
C ILE A 86 0.17 -7.34 8.42
N LYS A 87 0.88 -7.08 9.51
CA LYS A 87 2.35 -7.04 9.52
C LYS A 87 2.92 -8.36 8.98
N GLU A 88 3.95 -8.28 8.13
CA GLU A 88 4.43 -9.42 7.32
C GLU A 88 4.91 -10.64 8.14
N ASN A 89 5.27 -10.45 9.41
CA ASN A 89 5.70 -11.53 10.31
C ASN A 89 4.54 -12.16 11.11
N ILE A 90 3.29 -11.81 10.81
CA ILE A 90 2.10 -12.37 11.44
C ILE A 90 1.41 -13.29 10.43
N ASN A 91 1.38 -14.58 10.74
CA ASN A 91 0.67 -15.57 9.95
C ASN A 91 -0.85 -15.38 10.09
N TYR A 92 -1.57 -15.53 8.98
CA TYR A 92 -3.03 -15.47 8.97
C TYR A 92 -3.58 -16.32 7.82
N ASP A 93 -4.79 -16.83 8.01
CA ASP A 93 -5.54 -17.57 7.00
C ASP A 93 -6.81 -16.83 6.61
N ARG A 94 -7.20 -16.97 5.34
CA ARG A 94 -8.53 -16.53 4.89
C ARG A 94 -9.51 -17.66 5.07
N VAL A 95 -10.46 -17.46 5.98
CA VAL A 95 -11.56 -18.40 6.18
C VAL A 95 -12.73 -17.99 5.30
N THR A 96 -13.18 -18.91 4.44
CA THR A 96 -14.45 -18.75 3.72
C THR A 96 -15.54 -19.35 4.59
N VAL A 97 -16.57 -18.57 4.90
CA VAL A 97 -17.77 -19.06 5.59
C VAL A 97 -18.85 -19.28 4.54
N GLU A 98 -19.33 -20.51 4.42
CA GLU A 98 -20.55 -20.81 3.67
C GLU A 98 -21.74 -20.47 4.56
N ILE A 99 -22.50 -19.45 4.18
CA ILE A 99 -23.73 -19.08 4.89
C ILE A 99 -24.86 -19.93 4.31
N ASN A 100 -25.22 -21.00 5.02
CA ASN A 100 -26.41 -21.79 4.69
C ASN A 100 -27.65 -20.94 4.98
N SER A 101 -28.31 -20.45 3.93
CA SER A 101 -29.51 -19.62 4.01
C SER A 101 -30.77 -20.46 4.29
N GLU A 102 -30.79 -21.20 5.40
CA GLU A 102 -31.96 -21.99 5.84
C GLU A 102 -32.79 -21.31 6.93
N VAL A 103 -32.53 -20.04 7.24
CA VAL A 103 -33.43 -19.28 8.13
C VAL A 103 -34.40 -18.46 7.28
N PRO A 104 -35.68 -18.86 7.16
CA PRO A 104 -36.67 -18.02 6.51
C PRO A 104 -36.80 -16.73 7.33
N VAL A 105 -36.52 -15.60 6.67
CA VAL A 105 -36.91 -14.29 7.18
C VAL A 105 -38.43 -14.31 7.23
N LYS A 106 -39.01 -14.35 8.43
CA LYS A 106 -40.42 -14.02 8.60
C LYS A 106 -40.54 -12.52 8.38
N ASP A 107 -41.03 -12.14 7.21
CA ASP A 107 -41.57 -10.80 7.01
C ASP A 107 -42.77 -10.65 7.95
N THR A 108 -42.59 -9.86 9.01
CA THR A 108 -43.67 -9.32 9.85
C THR A 108 -43.73 -7.82 9.68
#